data_AF-A0A2V6C479-F1
#
_entry.id   AF-A0A2V6C479-F1
#
_cell.length_a   1.000
_cell.length_b   1.000
_cell.length_c   1.000
_cell.angle_alpha   90.00
_cell.angle_beta   90.00
_cell.angle_gamma   90.00
#
_symmetry.space_group_name_H-M   'P 1'
#
loop_
_entity.id
_entity.type
_entity.pdbx_description
1 polymer ?
#
loop_
_entity_poly.entity_id
_entity_poly.type
_entity_poly.pdbx_seq_one_letter_code
_entity_poly.pdbx_strand_id
1 'polypeptide(L)'
;MATNQDIINELRKAYAMELETVQNYLANAIDLDGVRAEEIKKSLLRDIEEELAHARKLGNRIKVLEGRVPGSLDLDRTQRFLQPPKDSTDVIAVIRGVIRAEDEAIDQYKKIIKMCDPIDLVTQDLILEITAQEQAHRRQFIGFLYEYERGEAKRLTAAAA
;
A
#
# COMPACT_ATOMS: atom_id res chain seq x y z
N MET A 1 -21.65 12.16 -12.24
CA MET A 1 -21.61 10.93 -11.41
C MET A 1 -20.58 10.01 -12.05
N ALA A 2 -19.75 9.32 -11.26
CA ALA A 2 -18.77 8.38 -11.79
C ALA A 2 -19.48 7.21 -12.48
N THR A 3 -18.91 6.70 -13.56
CA THR A 3 -19.39 5.48 -14.22
C THR A 3 -18.70 4.25 -13.63
N ASN A 4 -19.25 3.06 -13.89
CA ASN A 4 -18.56 1.81 -13.57
C ASN A 4 -17.16 1.76 -14.20
N GLN A 5 -17.00 2.28 -15.42
CA GLN A 5 -15.70 2.32 -16.09
C GLN A 5 -14.70 3.22 -15.35
N ASP A 6 -15.14 4.34 -14.79
CA ASP A 6 -14.29 5.21 -13.98
C ASP A 6 -13.85 4.51 -12.69
N ILE A 7 -14.76 3.83 -12.00
CA ILE A 7 -14.46 3.03 -10.80
C ILE A 7 -13.46 1.91 -11.14
N ILE A 8 -13.70 1.16 -12.23
CA ILE A 8 -12.80 0.11 -12.70
C ILE A 8 -11.39 0.65 -12.96
N ASN A 9 -11.27 1.82 -13.59
CA ASN A 9 -9.97 2.41 -13.88
C ASN A 9 -9.19 2.74 -12.59
N GLU A 10 -9.86 3.23 -11.56
CA GLU A 10 -9.21 3.54 -10.28
C GLU A 10 -8.92 2.28 -9.45
N LEU A 11 -9.78 1.25 -9.51
CA LEU A 11 -9.49 -0.05 -8.90
C LEU A 11 -8.28 -0.74 -9.57
N ARG A 12 -8.12 -0.59 -10.89
CA ARG A 12 -6.95 -1.11 -11.62
C ARG A 12 -5.66 -0.45 -11.17
N LYS A 13 -5.69 0.84 -10.85
CA LYS A 13 -4.53 1.56 -10.29
C LYS A 13 -4.20 1.06 -8.90
N ALA A 14 -5.18 0.98 -8.01
CA ALA A 14 -4.98 0.41 -6.67
C ALA A 14 -4.43 -1.02 -6.76
N TYR A 15 -4.99 -1.87 -7.62
CA TYR A 15 -4.49 -3.23 -7.86
C TYR A 15 -3.01 -3.27 -8.29
N ALA A 16 -2.59 -2.32 -9.14
CA ALA A 16 -1.19 -2.21 -9.55
C ALA A 16 -0.28 -1.79 -8.38
N MET A 17 -0.76 -0.87 -7.53
CA MET A 17 -0.05 -0.42 -6.34
C MET A 17 0.17 -1.58 -5.37
N GLU A 18 -0.89 -2.33 -5.03
CA GLU A 18 -0.79 -3.48 -4.11
C GLU A 18 0.23 -4.53 -4.59
N LEU A 19 0.18 -4.87 -5.89
CA LEU A 19 1.13 -5.82 -6.45
C LEU A 19 2.55 -5.27 -6.55
N GLU A 20 2.74 -3.96 -6.69
CA GLU A 20 4.07 -3.34 -6.63
C GLU A 20 4.61 -3.36 -5.20
N THR A 21 3.77 -3.09 -4.21
CA THR A 21 4.10 -3.17 -2.78
C THR A 21 4.56 -4.58 -2.42
N VAL A 22 3.82 -5.63 -2.82
CA VAL A 22 4.23 -7.04 -2.62
C VAL A 22 5.63 -7.31 -3.16
N GLN A 23 5.91 -6.87 -4.38
CA GLN A 23 7.22 -7.08 -5.02
C GLN A 23 8.34 -6.38 -4.26
N ASN A 24 8.10 -5.13 -3.85
CA ASN A 24 9.10 -4.35 -3.13
C ASN A 24 9.30 -4.85 -1.70
N TYR A 25 8.24 -5.26 -1.00
CA TYR A 25 8.35 -5.85 0.34
C TYR A 25 9.15 -7.15 0.30
N LEU A 26 8.90 -8.01 -0.69
CA LEU A 26 9.69 -9.23 -0.87
C LEU A 26 11.18 -8.91 -1.09
N ALA A 27 11.47 -7.96 -1.97
CA ALA A 27 12.85 -7.57 -2.27
C ALA A 27 13.56 -7.02 -1.02
N ASN A 28 12.94 -6.06 -0.31
CA ASN A 28 13.51 -5.46 0.89
C ASN A 28 13.63 -6.46 2.05
N ALA A 29 12.65 -7.36 2.23
CA ALA A 29 12.68 -8.37 3.28
C ALA A 29 13.82 -9.40 3.09
N ILE A 30 14.29 -9.58 1.87
CA ILE A 30 15.43 -10.46 1.55
C ILE A 30 16.74 -9.68 1.64
N ASP A 31 16.80 -8.50 1.04
CA ASP A 31 18.03 -7.74 0.81
C ASP A 31 18.52 -6.97 2.05
N LEU A 32 17.62 -6.59 2.98
CA LEU A 32 18.03 -5.87 4.19
C LEU A 32 18.95 -6.70 5.09
N ASP A 33 20.04 -6.08 5.52
CA ASP A 33 21.05 -6.63 6.41
C ASP A 33 21.05 -5.96 7.80
N GLY A 34 21.46 -6.72 8.80
CA GLY A 34 21.78 -6.22 10.13
C GLY A 34 20.70 -6.45 11.19
N VAL A 35 21.13 -6.48 12.45
CA VAL A 35 20.29 -6.85 13.61
C VAL A 35 19.05 -5.95 13.75
N ARG A 36 19.18 -4.66 13.41
CA ARG A 36 18.09 -3.69 13.47
C ARG A 36 17.00 -3.92 12.42
N ALA A 37 17.34 -4.61 11.32
CA ALA A 37 16.41 -4.88 10.23
C ALA A 37 15.51 -6.10 10.48
N GLU A 38 15.85 -6.99 11.41
CA GLU A 38 15.15 -8.27 11.59
C GLU A 38 13.65 -8.12 11.86
N GLU A 39 13.24 -7.15 12.70
CA GLU A 39 11.81 -6.92 12.94
C GLU A 39 11.10 -6.27 11.75
N ILE A 40 11.80 -5.44 10.97
CA ILE A 40 11.27 -4.84 9.74
C ILE A 40 11.07 -5.92 8.68
N LYS A 41 12.05 -6.80 8.48
CA LYS A 41 11.95 -7.94 7.55
C LYS A 41 10.77 -8.84 7.90
N LYS A 42 10.58 -9.16 9.18
CA LYS A 42 9.42 -9.93 9.66
C LYS A 42 8.10 -9.22 9.43
N SER A 43 8.05 -7.89 9.58
CA SER A 43 6.87 -7.09 9.26
C SER A 43 6.54 -7.21 7.78
N LEU A 44 7.50 -6.85 6.91
CA LEU A 44 7.33 -6.89 5.47
C LEU A 44 6.86 -8.27 4.98
N LEU A 45 7.42 -9.36 5.52
CA LEU A 45 7.01 -10.72 5.16
C LEU A 45 5.57 -11.05 5.56
N ARG A 46 5.07 -10.52 6.67
CA ARG A 46 3.65 -10.68 7.05
C ARG A 46 2.77 -9.84 6.13
N ASP A 47 3.17 -8.59 5.93
CA ASP A 47 2.38 -7.61 5.19
C ASP A 47 2.25 -8.04 3.71
N ILE A 48 3.24 -8.75 3.12
CA ILE A 48 3.12 -9.36 1.77
C ILE A 48 1.82 -10.16 1.59
N GLU A 49 1.42 -10.97 2.58
CA GLU A 49 0.21 -11.77 2.49
C GLU A 49 -1.06 -10.90 2.58
N GLU A 50 -1.00 -9.82 3.34
CA GLU A 50 -2.10 -8.85 3.48
C GLU A 50 -2.26 -8.04 2.18
N GLU A 51 -1.19 -7.51 1.60
CA GLU A 51 -1.22 -6.80 0.31
C GLU A 51 -1.67 -7.70 -0.85
N LEU A 52 -1.25 -8.97 -0.84
CA LEU A 52 -1.74 -9.93 -1.82
C LEU A 52 -3.24 -10.20 -1.64
N ALA A 53 -3.75 -10.18 -0.41
CA ALA A 53 -5.18 -10.26 -0.13
C ALA A 53 -5.92 -9.01 -0.63
N HIS A 54 -5.36 -7.80 -0.45
CA HIS A 54 -5.89 -6.55 -0.99
C HIS A 54 -6.00 -6.64 -2.52
N ALA A 55 -4.90 -6.99 -3.21
CA ALA A 55 -4.87 -7.17 -4.65
C ALA A 55 -5.92 -8.18 -5.13
N ARG A 56 -6.11 -9.30 -4.41
CA ARG A 56 -7.13 -10.30 -4.75
C ARG A 56 -8.55 -9.74 -4.64
N LYS A 57 -8.85 -9.01 -3.56
CA LYS A 57 -10.16 -8.36 -3.37
C LYS A 57 -10.45 -7.35 -4.49
N LEU A 58 -9.47 -6.50 -4.82
CA LEU A 58 -9.58 -5.51 -5.90
C LEU A 58 -9.77 -6.17 -7.27
N GLY A 59 -8.95 -7.17 -7.60
CA GLY A 59 -9.05 -7.92 -8.86
C GLY A 59 -10.42 -8.59 -9.03
N ASN A 60 -10.92 -9.23 -7.97
CA ASN A 60 -12.27 -9.81 -7.96
C ASN A 60 -13.34 -8.73 -8.18
N ARG A 61 -13.20 -7.56 -7.53
CA ARG A 61 -14.18 -6.48 -7.69
C ARG A 61 -14.17 -5.88 -9.09
N ILE A 62 -12.99 -5.68 -9.70
CA ILE A 62 -12.85 -5.28 -11.10
C ILE A 62 -13.65 -6.22 -12.01
N LYS A 63 -13.54 -7.53 -11.80
CA LYS A 63 -14.24 -8.52 -12.62
C LYS A 63 -15.76 -8.51 -12.42
N VAL A 64 -16.23 -8.31 -11.18
CA VAL A 64 -17.66 -8.17 -10.86
C VAL A 64 -18.26 -6.95 -11.57
N LEU A 65 -17.50 -5.86 -11.69
CA LEU A 65 -17.90 -4.67 -12.46
C LEU A 65 -17.73 -4.83 -13.98
N GLU A 66 -17.57 -6.07 -14.47
CA GLU A 66 -17.36 -6.42 -15.88
C GLU A 66 -16.05 -5.90 -16.49
N GLY A 67 -15.10 -5.48 -15.66
CA GLY A 67 -13.76 -5.07 -16.09
C GLY A 67 -12.82 -6.24 -16.40
N ARG A 68 -11.79 -5.96 -17.22
CA ARG A 68 -10.64 -6.87 -17.39
C ARG A 68 -9.62 -6.60 -16.30
N VAL A 69 -9.26 -7.64 -15.55
CA VAL A 69 -8.16 -7.58 -14.57
C VAL A 69 -6.83 -7.48 -15.34
N PRO A 70 -5.99 -6.47 -15.07
CA PRO A 70 -4.72 -6.28 -15.77
C PRO A 70 -3.71 -7.38 -15.41
N GLY A 71 -2.94 -7.83 -16.41
CA GLY A 71 -1.78 -8.71 -16.20
C GLY A 71 -0.49 -7.91 -16.03
N SER A 72 0.64 -8.57 -15.75
CA SER A 72 1.92 -7.90 -15.41
C SER A 72 2.39 -6.84 -16.40
N LEU A 73 2.12 -7.01 -17.70
CA LEU A 73 2.51 -6.06 -18.75
C LEU A 73 1.56 -4.84 -18.85
N ASP A 74 0.43 -4.87 -18.16
CA ASP A 74 -0.56 -3.79 -18.11
C ASP A 74 -0.47 -2.97 -16.81
N LEU A 75 0.48 -3.28 -15.91
CA LEU A 75 0.62 -2.65 -14.59
C LEU A 75 1.72 -1.59 -14.59
N ASP A 76 1.34 -0.35 -14.32
CA ASP A 76 2.30 0.74 -14.09
C ASP A 76 3.08 0.51 -12.79
N ARG A 77 4.37 0.88 -12.80
CA ARG A 77 5.28 0.79 -11.66
C ARG A 77 5.80 2.16 -11.30
N THR A 78 5.48 2.63 -10.10
CA THR A 78 5.69 4.03 -9.68
C THR A 78 6.39 4.17 -8.34
N GLN A 79 6.52 3.11 -7.55
CA GLN A 79 7.11 3.10 -6.20
C GLN A 79 8.65 3.14 -6.22
N ARG A 80 9.21 4.14 -6.89
CA ARG A 80 10.67 4.37 -6.99
C ARG A 80 11.34 4.61 -5.62
N PHE A 81 10.55 4.97 -4.62
CA PHE A 81 10.99 5.29 -3.26
C PHE A 81 11.06 4.09 -2.32
N LEU A 82 10.55 2.92 -2.73
CA LEU A 82 10.48 1.69 -1.93
C LEU A 82 11.35 0.56 -2.52
N GLN A 83 12.28 0.91 -3.40
CA GLN A 83 13.26 -0.04 -3.93
C GLN A 83 14.29 -0.42 -2.86
N PRO A 84 14.90 -1.62 -2.92
CA PRO A 84 16.01 -1.97 -2.04
C PRO A 84 17.09 -0.87 -2.02
N PRO A 85 17.52 -0.41 -0.83
CA PRO A 85 18.50 0.65 -0.72
C PRO A 85 19.87 0.19 -1.25
N LYS A 86 20.70 1.14 -1.71
CA LYS A 86 22.08 0.82 -2.15
C LYS A 86 22.95 0.28 -1.02
N ASP A 87 22.69 0.75 0.20
CA ASP A 87 23.28 0.21 1.43
C ASP A 87 22.22 -0.68 2.07
N SER A 88 22.45 -1.99 2.08
CA SER A 88 21.51 -2.99 2.62
C SER A 88 21.23 -2.80 4.11
N THR A 89 22.00 -1.97 4.82
CA THR A 89 21.77 -1.65 6.24
C THR A 89 20.91 -0.39 6.46
N ASP A 90 20.52 0.34 5.40
CA ASP A 90 19.66 1.52 5.49
C ASP A 90 18.18 1.15 5.68
N VAL A 91 17.88 0.66 6.88
CA VAL A 91 16.52 0.31 7.30
C VAL A 91 15.59 1.53 7.34
N ILE A 92 16.14 2.74 7.52
CA ILE A 92 15.33 3.96 7.60
C ILE A 92 14.76 4.30 6.22
N ALA A 93 15.53 4.12 5.14
CA ALA A 93 15.03 4.29 3.78
C ALA A 93 13.83 3.40 3.50
N VAL A 94 13.87 2.12 3.93
CA VAL A 94 12.77 1.18 3.76
C VAL A 94 11.55 1.58 4.60
N ILE A 95 11.75 1.95 5.87
CA ILE A 95 10.64 2.41 6.73
C ILE A 95 9.94 3.63 6.13
N ARG A 96 10.69 4.62 5.65
CA ARG A 96 10.13 5.81 4.98
C ARG A 96 9.44 5.44 3.67
N GLY A 97 10.02 4.50 2.92
CA GLY A 97 9.44 4.00 1.67
C GLY A 97 8.08 3.36 1.90
N VAL A 98 7.95 2.52 2.93
CA VAL A 98 6.69 1.89 3.32
C VAL A 98 5.66 2.95 3.67
N ILE A 99 5.97 3.85 4.61
CA ILE A 99 5.05 4.92 5.03
C ILE A 99 4.52 5.72 3.84
N ARG A 100 5.39 6.00 2.86
CA ARG A 100 4.99 6.71 1.65
C ARG A 100 4.09 5.85 0.73
N ALA A 101 4.35 4.56 0.59
CA ALA A 101 3.48 3.66 -0.18
C ALA A 101 2.08 3.63 0.44
N GLU A 102 2.00 3.52 1.78
CA GLU A 102 0.73 3.55 2.52
C GLU A 102 -0.01 4.88 2.36
N ASP A 103 0.71 6.01 2.46
CA ASP A 103 0.12 7.33 2.24
C ASP A 103 -0.48 7.46 0.82
N GLU A 104 0.26 7.01 -0.20
CA GLU A 104 -0.21 7.03 -1.59
C GLU A 104 -1.40 6.09 -1.81
N ALA A 105 -1.42 4.90 -1.19
CA ALA A 105 -2.54 3.95 -1.24
C ALA A 105 -3.79 4.50 -0.56
N ILE A 106 -3.66 5.03 0.66
CA ILE A 106 -4.75 5.64 1.42
C ILE A 106 -5.40 6.79 0.63
N ASP A 107 -4.59 7.64 -0.02
CA ASP A 107 -5.12 8.74 -0.83
C ASP A 107 -5.84 8.23 -2.09
N GLN A 108 -5.32 7.19 -2.73
CA GLN A 108 -6.00 6.51 -3.84
C GLN A 108 -7.34 5.89 -3.38
N TYR A 109 -7.40 5.28 -2.20
CA TYR A 109 -8.61 4.70 -1.66
C TYR A 109 -9.65 5.74 -1.25
N LYS A 110 -9.25 6.85 -0.61
CA LYS A 110 -10.14 8.00 -0.34
C LYS A 110 -10.79 8.54 -1.61
N LYS A 111 -10.03 8.60 -2.70
CA LYS A 111 -10.57 8.99 -4.01
C LYS A 111 -11.64 8.00 -4.47
N ILE A 112 -11.37 6.69 -4.42
CA ILE A 112 -12.34 5.65 -4.82
C ILE A 112 -13.59 5.70 -3.95
N ILE A 113 -13.45 5.79 -2.62
CA ILE A 113 -14.56 5.91 -1.66
C ILE A 113 -15.52 7.03 -2.04
N LYS A 114 -14.97 8.21 -2.37
CA LYS A 114 -15.76 9.37 -2.79
C LYS A 114 -16.45 9.17 -4.14
N MET A 115 -15.79 8.51 -5.10
CA MET A 115 -16.41 8.22 -6.40
C MET A 115 -17.58 7.24 -6.29
N CYS A 116 -17.51 6.31 -5.33
CA CYS A 116 -18.53 5.31 -5.11
C CYS A 116 -19.76 5.83 -4.36
N ASP A 117 -19.75 7.02 -3.76
CA ASP A 117 -20.91 7.57 -3.03
C ASP A 117 -21.81 8.42 -3.95
N PRO A 118 -23.12 8.15 -4.07
CA PRO A 118 -23.90 7.00 -3.59
C PRO A 118 -24.05 5.88 -4.64
N ILE A 119 -23.15 5.84 -5.63
CA ILE A 119 -23.28 5.07 -6.88
C ILE A 119 -23.06 3.57 -6.70
N ASP A 120 -22.05 3.18 -5.91
CA ASP A 120 -21.62 1.80 -5.71
C ASP A 120 -21.12 1.58 -4.27
N LEU A 121 -22.07 1.47 -3.35
CA LEU A 121 -21.80 1.29 -1.92
C LEU A 121 -21.09 -0.03 -1.59
N VAL A 122 -21.21 -1.05 -2.44
CA VAL A 122 -20.52 -2.35 -2.24
C VAL A 122 -19.03 -2.21 -2.55
N THR A 123 -18.66 -1.51 -3.62
CA THR A 123 -17.24 -1.15 -3.82
C THR A 123 -16.75 -0.25 -2.70
N GLN A 124 -17.55 0.72 -2.27
CA GLN A 124 -17.16 1.63 -1.18
C GLN A 124 -16.83 0.87 0.11
N ASP A 125 -17.70 -0.06 0.53
CA ASP A 125 -17.51 -0.87 1.74
C ASP A 125 -16.21 -1.70 1.67
N LEU A 126 -15.97 -2.36 0.54
CA LEU A 126 -14.72 -3.08 0.30
C LEU A 126 -13.49 -2.17 0.44
N ILE A 127 -13.55 -0.98 -0.12
CA ILE A 127 -12.41 -0.06 -0.10
C ILE A 127 -12.20 0.54 1.29
N LEU A 128 -13.26 0.75 2.07
CA LEU A 128 -13.16 1.13 3.48
C LEU A 128 -12.46 0.04 4.31
N GLU A 129 -12.77 -1.23 4.07
CA GLU A 129 -12.09 -2.36 4.72
C GLU A 129 -10.58 -2.32 4.44
N ILE A 130 -10.17 -2.23 3.17
CA ILE A 130 -8.75 -2.18 2.78
C ILE A 130 -8.08 -0.93 3.38
N THR A 131 -8.73 0.24 3.29
CA THR A 131 -8.19 1.50 3.85
C THR A 131 -7.89 1.39 5.35
N ALA A 132 -8.70 0.65 6.10
CA ALA A 132 -8.46 0.43 7.53
C ALA A 132 -7.18 -0.39 7.79
N GLN A 133 -6.86 -1.34 6.91
CA GLN A 133 -5.64 -2.14 6.97
C GLN A 133 -4.41 -1.27 6.63
N GLU A 134 -4.45 -0.48 5.56
CA GLU A 134 -3.34 0.42 5.19
C GLU A 134 -3.04 1.45 6.29
N GLN A 135 -4.09 1.97 6.94
CA GLN A 135 -3.91 2.88 8.08
C GLN A 135 -3.19 2.20 9.26
N ALA A 136 -3.43 0.90 9.48
CA ALA A 136 -2.74 0.12 10.50
C ALA A 136 -1.27 -0.13 10.12
N HIS A 137 -0.98 -0.51 8.87
CA HIS A 137 0.39 -0.68 8.36
C HIS A 137 1.17 0.62 8.47
N ARG A 138 0.60 1.72 7.99
CA ARG A 138 1.17 3.06 8.11
C ARG A 138 1.52 3.40 9.57
N ARG A 139 0.58 3.16 10.49
CA ARG A 139 0.78 3.45 11.91
C ARG A 139 1.90 2.57 12.49
N GLN A 140 1.99 1.31 12.10
CA GLN A 140 3.02 0.37 12.52
C GLN A 140 4.41 0.86 12.10
N PHE A 141 4.59 1.24 10.83
CA PHE A 141 5.88 1.71 10.34
C PHE A 141 6.29 3.09 10.88
N ILE A 142 5.35 4.00 11.11
CA ILE A 142 5.62 5.22 11.91
C ILE A 142 6.08 4.83 13.32
N GLY A 143 5.51 3.75 13.89
CA GLY A 143 5.94 3.13 15.14
C GLY A 143 7.42 2.75 15.13
N PHE A 144 7.88 2.02 14.11
CA PHE A 144 9.30 1.71 13.95
C PHE A 144 10.14 2.97 13.82
N LEU A 145 9.69 3.95 13.04
CA LEU A 145 10.42 5.21 12.83
C LEU A 145 10.69 5.98 14.13
N TYR A 146 9.89 5.81 15.20
CA TYR A 146 10.16 6.46 16.50
C TYR A 146 11.52 6.10 17.12
N GLU A 147 12.07 4.93 16.81
CA GLU A 147 13.38 4.49 17.30
C GLU A 147 14.55 5.11 16.54
N TYR A 148 14.31 5.59 15.32
CA TYR A 148 15.32 6.11 14.42
C TYR A 148 15.25 7.63 14.29
N GLU A 149 14.05 8.18 14.10
CA GLU A 149 13.77 9.56 13.70
C GLU A 149 12.55 10.11 14.44
N ARG A 150 12.64 10.16 15.77
CA ARG A 150 11.52 10.53 16.67
C ARG A 150 10.82 11.83 16.31
N GLY A 151 11.57 12.85 15.86
CA GLY A 151 11.01 14.13 15.46
C GLY A 151 10.12 14.02 14.22
N GLU A 152 10.55 13.23 13.24
CA GLU A 152 9.78 12.94 12.02
C GLU A 152 8.56 12.08 12.33
N ALA A 153 8.72 11.01 13.10
CA ALA A 153 7.62 10.14 13.51
C ALA A 153 6.50 10.90 14.22
N LYS A 154 6.83 11.86 15.11
CA LYS A 154 5.83 12.74 15.75
C LYS A 154 5.06 13.59 14.75
N ARG A 155 5.73 14.17 13.76
CA ARG A 155 5.07 14.98 12.72
C ARG A 155 4.10 14.12 11.89
N LEU A 156 4.54 12.93 11.46
CA LEU A 156 3.71 12.01 10.67
C LEU A 156 2.51 11.47 11.47
N THR A 157 2.69 11.25 12.77
CA THR A 157 1.58 10.86 13.68
C THR A 157 0.55 11.99 13.79
N ALA A 158 0.99 13.24 13.94
CA ALA A 158 0.10 14.38 14.05
C ALA A 158 -0.67 14.67 12.76
N ALA A 159 -0.10 14.36 11.59
CA ALA A 159 -0.76 14.54 10.29
C ALA A 159 -1.89 13.54 10.02
N ALA A 160 -1.99 12.46 10.80
CA ALA A 160 -3.04 11.46 10.67
C ALA A 160 -4.26 11.71 11.60
N ALA A 161 -4.16 12.67 12.51
CA ALA A 161 -5.23 13.10 13.43
C ALA A 161 -6.02 14.27 12.83
#